data_AF-A0A4Y7SHC6-F1
#
_entry.id   AF-A0A4Y7SHC6-F1
#
_cell.length_a   1.000
_cell.length_b   1.000
_cell.length_c   1.000
_cell.angle_alpha   90.00
_cell.angle_beta   90.00
_cell.angle_gamma   90.00
#
_symmetry.space_group_name_H-M   'P 1'
#
loop_
_entity.id
_entity.type
_entity.pdbx_description
1 polymer ?
#
loop_
_entity_poly.entity_id
_entity_poly.type
_entity_poly.pdbx_seq_one_letter_code
_entity_poly.pdbx_strand_id
1 'polypeptide(L)'
;MAANTAVRALEMSWRSSKPRNARIVELTERLTRLVAVDRDADTAIIRYWNPSTQKVDYIKTKMHLTGFVLKKGENTGYAFHYYVDDQKEGPLPSTPEWPNPQVWELKSRNNTGFTFPDGEEIRVD
;
A
#
# COMPACT_ATOMS: atom_id res chain seq x y z
N MET A 1 -4.56 36.21 -5.43
CA MET A 1 -5.13 35.05 -6.14
C MET A 1 -4.97 33.84 -5.24
N ALA A 2 -6.04 33.39 -4.57
CA ALA A 2 -6.00 32.17 -3.78
C ALA A 2 -6.09 30.99 -4.76
N ALA A 3 -5.07 30.14 -4.80
CA ALA A 3 -5.14 28.89 -5.53
C ALA A 3 -6.26 28.06 -4.90
N ASN A 4 -7.28 27.75 -5.70
CA ASN A 4 -8.35 26.85 -5.33
C ASN A 4 -7.75 25.44 -5.34
N THR A 5 -7.06 25.06 -4.26
CA THR A 5 -6.56 23.70 -4.08
C THR A 5 -7.77 22.83 -3.81
N ALA A 6 -8.44 22.40 -4.87
CA ALA A 6 -9.38 21.30 -4.79
C ALA A 6 -8.61 20.12 -4.21
N VAL A 7 -8.85 19.81 -2.94
CA VAL A 7 -8.30 18.61 -2.31
C VAL A 7 -8.88 17.45 -3.10
N ARG A 8 -8.07 16.83 -3.96
CA ARG A 8 -8.49 15.61 -4.66
C ARG A 8 -8.82 14.57 -3.60
N ALA A 9 -10.05 14.07 -3.61
CA ALA A 9 -10.45 13.02 -2.71
C ALA A 9 -9.68 11.74 -3.08
N LEU A 10 -8.98 11.16 -2.10
CA LEU A 10 -8.29 9.89 -2.27
C LEU A 10 -9.33 8.76 -2.41
N GLU A 11 -9.35 8.10 -3.56
CA GLU A 11 -10.12 6.88 -3.77
C GLU A 11 -9.36 5.70 -3.14
N MET A 12 -9.98 4.98 -2.20
CA MET A 12 -9.33 3.87 -1.49
C MET A 12 -10.11 2.58 -1.62
N SER A 13 -9.45 1.51 -2.04
CA SER A 13 -10.06 0.20 -2.24
C SER A 13 -9.26 -0.92 -1.59
N TRP A 14 -9.95 -2.00 -1.20
CA TRP A 14 -9.34 -3.22 -0.66
C TRP A 14 -9.31 -4.28 -1.76
N ARG A 15 -8.14 -4.84 -2.05
CA ARG A 15 -7.96 -5.96 -3.01
C ARG A 15 -7.62 -7.30 -2.33
N SER A 16 -7.64 -7.30 -1.01
CA SER A 16 -7.47 -8.48 -0.16
C SER A 16 -8.67 -8.60 0.78
N SER A 17 -8.86 -9.76 1.40
CA SER A 17 -9.87 -9.94 2.44
C SER A 17 -9.67 -8.92 3.56
N LYS A 18 -10.63 -8.01 3.71
CA LYS A 18 -10.58 -6.98 4.75
C LYS A 18 -10.54 -7.64 6.14
N PRO A 19 -9.61 -7.26 7.03
CA PRO A 19 -9.54 -7.78 8.39
C PRO A 19 -10.82 -7.53 9.18
N ARG A 20 -11.19 -8.47 10.05
CA ARG A 20 -12.32 -8.30 10.97
C ARG A 20 -12.01 -7.37 12.15
N ASN A 21 -10.73 -7.26 12.53
CA ASN A 21 -10.30 -6.37 13.59
C ASN A 21 -10.27 -4.92 13.08
N ALA A 22 -11.13 -4.06 13.66
CA ALA A 22 -11.26 -2.66 13.27
C ALA A 22 -9.96 -1.85 13.43
N ARG A 23 -9.14 -2.17 14.45
CA ARG A 23 -7.86 -1.48 14.67
C ARG A 23 -6.87 -1.75 13.55
N ILE A 24 -6.84 -2.97 13.04
CA ILE A 24 -6.01 -3.34 11.88
C ILE A 24 -6.51 -2.63 10.63
N VAL A 25 -7.83 -2.54 10.42
CA VAL A 25 -8.41 -1.77 9.33
C VAL A 25 -7.97 -0.31 9.41
N GLU A 26 -8.15 0.35 10.55
CA GLU A 26 -7.76 1.74 10.75
C GLU A 26 -6.25 1.96 10.53
N LEU A 27 -5.42 1.05 11.05
CA LEU A 27 -3.98 1.11 10.86
C LEU A 27 -3.62 1.06 9.37
N THR A 28 -4.15 0.07 8.64
CA THR A 28 -3.83 -0.15 7.24
C THR A 28 -4.32 0.99 6.35
N GLU A 29 -5.53 1.50 6.58
CA GLU A 29 -6.08 2.65 5.86
C GLU A 29 -5.26 3.92 6.15
N ARG A 30 -4.84 4.13 7.41
CA ARG A 30 -3.98 5.25 7.81
C ARG A 30 -2.60 5.18 7.15
N LEU A 31 -1.92 4.04 7.24
CA LEU A 31 -0.58 3.86 6.65
C LEU A 31 -0.62 4.02 5.12
N THR A 32 -1.64 3.46 4.48
CA THR A 32 -1.84 3.63 3.03
C THR A 32 -2.08 5.09 2.66
N ARG A 33 -2.89 5.81 3.44
CA ARG A 33 -3.14 7.24 3.21
C ARG A 33 -1.86 8.07 3.35
N LEU A 34 -0.99 7.75 4.31
CA LEU A 34 0.30 8.43 4.47
C LEU A 34 1.17 8.31 3.22
N VAL A 35 1.25 7.10 2.64
CA VAL A 35 1.98 6.88 1.38
C VAL A 35 1.32 7.62 0.23
N ALA A 36 -0.01 7.63 0.15
CA ALA A 36 -0.72 8.34 -0.92
C ALA A 36 -0.47 9.85 -0.86
N VAL A 37 -0.47 10.44 0.33
CA VAL A 37 -0.17 11.87 0.53
C VAL A 37 1.29 12.18 0.20
N ASP A 38 2.24 11.36 0.67
CA ASP A 38 3.67 11.51 0.38
C ASP A 38 3.96 11.49 -1.13
N ARG A 39 3.17 10.74 -1.90
CA ARG A 39 3.34 10.56 -3.35
C ARG A 39 2.37 11.35 -4.21
N ASP A 40 1.59 12.25 -3.62
CA ASP A 40 0.59 13.05 -4.34
C ASP A 40 -0.35 12.18 -5.21
N ALA A 41 -0.73 11.02 -4.68
CA ALA A 41 -1.56 10.02 -5.35
C ALA A 41 -3.06 10.25 -5.10
N ASP A 42 -3.88 10.00 -6.11
CA ASP A 42 -5.34 10.14 -6.04
C ASP A 42 -6.08 8.81 -5.83
N THR A 43 -5.37 7.69 -5.96
CA THR A 43 -5.92 6.35 -5.76
C THR A 43 -5.01 5.51 -4.86
N ALA A 44 -5.60 4.74 -3.96
CA ALA A 44 -4.94 3.85 -3.03
C ALA A 44 -5.58 2.45 -3.04
N ILE A 45 -4.74 1.42 -3.00
CA ILE A 45 -5.13 0.02 -3.07
C ILE A 45 -4.47 -0.72 -1.91
N ILE A 46 -5.28 -1.30 -1.04
CA ILE A 46 -4.85 -1.98 0.18
C ILE A 46 -4.79 -3.49 -0.03
N ARG A 47 -3.62 -4.06 0.28
CA ARG A 47 -3.37 -5.50 0.34
C ARG A 47 -2.79 -5.88 1.69
N TYR A 48 -3.63 -6.40 2.56
CA TYR A 48 -3.19 -6.88 3.86
C TYR A 48 -2.87 -8.37 3.79
N TRP A 49 -1.68 -8.74 4.26
CA TRP A 49 -1.32 -10.14 4.43
C TRP A 49 -0.92 -10.40 5.89
N ASN A 50 -1.73 -11.23 6.54
CA ASN A 50 -1.40 -11.81 7.84
C ASN A 50 -1.14 -13.30 7.66
N PRO A 51 0.13 -13.73 7.68
CA PRO A 51 0.46 -15.14 7.72
C PRO A 51 0.08 -15.69 9.09
N SER A 52 -1.20 -16.02 9.27
CA SER A 52 -1.63 -16.87 10.38
C SER A 52 -1.07 -18.28 10.13
N THR A 53 0.15 -18.52 10.61
CA THR A 53 0.82 -19.83 10.66
C THR A 53 0.64 -20.69 9.41
N GLN A 54 1.42 -20.44 8.36
CA GLN A 54 1.61 -21.48 7.35
C GLN A 54 2.45 -22.61 7.96
N LYS A 55 1.91 -23.83 7.93
CA LYS A 55 2.45 -25.04 8.55
C LYS A 55 3.64 -25.66 7.79
N VAL A 56 4.18 -24.94 6.80
CA VAL A 56 5.16 -25.45 5.84
C VAL A 56 6.40 -24.59 6.01
N ASP A 57 7.29 -25.07 6.87
CA ASP A 57 8.58 -24.48 7.26
C ASP A 57 8.51 -23.22 8.14
N TYR A 58 9.23 -23.25 9.26
CA TYR A 58 9.24 -22.27 10.36
C TYR A 58 9.86 -20.90 9.98
N ILE A 59 9.50 -20.31 8.85
CA ILE A 59 9.81 -18.91 8.58
C ILE A 59 8.70 -18.09 9.25
N LYS A 60 9.01 -17.45 10.39
CA LYS A 60 8.15 -16.41 10.97
C LYS A 60 8.09 -15.25 9.98
N THR A 61 7.14 -15.31 9.07
CA THR A 61 6.77 -14.19 8.21
C THR A 61 6.07 -13.18 9.11
N LYS A 62 6.62 -11.96 9.20
CA LYS A 62 6.02 -10.88 9.99
C LYS A 62 4.71 -10.46 9.33
N MET A 63 3.73 -10.03 10.11
CA MET A 63 2.57 -9.35 9.56
C MET A 63 3.03 -8.15 8.74
N HIS A 64 2.44 -8.00 7.56
CA HIS A 64 2.79 -6.88 6.71
C HIS A 64 1.61 -6.42 5.86
N LEU A 65 1.71 -5.15 5.49
CA LEU A 65 0.77 -4.46 4.64
C LEU A 65 1.50 -4.15 3.34
N THR A 66 1.01 -4.69 2.24
CA THR A 66 1.40 -4.23 0.91
C THR A 66 0.28 -3.35 0.33
N GLY A 67 0.61 -2.59 -0.69
CA GLY A 67 -0.39 -1.85 -1.41
C GLY A 67 0.21 -1.03 -2.51
N PHE A 68 -0.68 -0.29 -3.16
CA PHE A 68 -0.33 0.53 -4.31
C PHE A 68 -0.98 1.89 -4.16
N VAL A 69 -0.25 2.93 -4.58
CA VAL A 69 -0.80 4.27 -4.72
C VAL A 69 -0.57 4.71 -6.15
N LEU A 70 -1.60 5.24 -6.79
CA LEU A 70 -1.60 5.59 -8.21
C LEU A 70 -1.99 7.06 -8.35
N LYS A 71 -1.37 7.72 -9.31
CA LYS A 71 -1.75 9.04 -9.78
C LYS A 71 -2.32 8.88 -11.17
N LYS A 72 -3.62 8.61 -11.25
CA LYS A 72 -4.28 8.17 -12.49
C LYS A 72 -4.05 9.15 -13.64
N GLY A 73 -4.14 10.46 -13.36
CA GLY A 73 -3.95 11.51 -14.38
C GLY A 73 -2.53 11.64 -14.94
N GLU A 74 -1.51 11.13 -14.24
CA GLU A 74 -0.10 11.17 -14.67
C GLU A 74 0.41 9.80 -15.10
N ASN A 75 -0.41 8.75 -14.98
CA ASN A 75 -0.02 7.37 -15.24
C ASN A 75 1.27 6.95 -14.50
N THR A 76 1.42 7.45 -13.27
CA THR A 76 2.49 7.07 -12.34
C THR A 76 1.90 6.31 -11.15
N GLY A 77 2.69 5.42 -10.56
CA GLY A 77 2.25 4.61 -9.44
C GLY A 77 3.42 4.11 -8.61
N TYR A 78 3.14 3.74 -7.38
CA TYR A 78 4.12 3.23 -6.44
C TYR A 78 3.55 2.01 -5.71
N ALA A 79 4.35 0.97 -5.58
CA ALA A 79 4.11 -0.11 -4.63
C ALA A 79 4.74 0.24 -3.29
N PHE A 80 4.09 -0.14 -2.20
CA PHE A 80 4.65 0.01 -0.87
C PHE A 80 4.50 -1.27 -0.06
N HIS A 81 5.37 -1.41 0.94
CA HIS A 81 5.37 -2.51 1.89
C HIS A 81 5.73 -1.99 3.28
N TYR A 82 4.83 -2.25 4.23
CA TYR A 82 5.04 -2.01 5.65
C TYR A 82 5.20 -3.32 6.40
N TYR A 83 6.28 -3.45 7.17
CA TYR A 83 6.31 -4.43 8.25
C TYR A 83 5.58 -3.89 9.47
N VAL A 84 4.72 -4.71 10.06
CA VAL A 84 3.87 -4.33 11.20
C VAL A 84 4.17 -5.28 12.37
N ASP A 85 4.17 -4.75 13.58
CA ASP A 85 4.32 -5.52 14.81
C ASP A 85 3.06 -6.35 15.06
N ASP A 86 3.22 -7.67 15.16
CA ASP A 86 2.15 -8.64 15.39
C ASP A 86 1.42 -8.41 16.73
N GLN A 87 2.07 -7.77 17.72
CA GLN A 87 1.52 -7.51 19.05
C GLN A 87 1.14 -6.05 19.29
N LYS A 88 1.79 -5.11 18.59
CA LYS A 88 1.59 -3.67 18.81
C LYS A 88 0.70 -3.00 17.76
N GLU A 89 0.21 -3.75 16.76
CA GLU A 89 -0.68 -3.26 15.70
C GLU A 89 -0.20 -1.90 15.14
N GLY A 90 1.11 -1.79 14.90
CA GLY A 90 1.79 -0.56 14.47
C GLY A 90 3.02 -0.87 13.62
N PRO A 91 3.47 0.06 12.76
CA PRO A 91 4.62 -0.19 11.89
C PRO A 91 5.88 -0.43 12.71
N LEU A 92 6.72 -1.35 12.26
CA LEU A 92 8.06 -1.53 12.85
C LEU A 92 8.94 -0.29 12.60
N PRO A 93 9.95 -0.02 13.44
CA PRO A 93 10.91 1.05 13.18
C PRO A 93 11.63 0.86 11.84
N SER A 94 11.84 1.96 11.13
CA SER A 94 12.63 1.99 9.89
C SER A 94 14.12 1.97 10.23
N THR A 95 14.92 1.16 9.52
CA THR A 95 16.40 1.23 9.56
C THR A 95 16.95 1.51 8.16
N PRO A 96 18.21 1.96 8.02
CA PRO A 96 18.81 2.19 6.71
C PRO A 96 18.83 0.94 5.82
N GLU A 97 19.05 -0.23 6.39
CA GLU A 97 19.09 -1.52 5.68
C GLU A 97 17.68 -2.08 5.39
N TRP A 98 16.70 -1.69 6.20
CA TRP A 98 15.31 -2.13 6.13
C TRP A 98 14.36 -0.93 6.26
N PRO A 99 14.22 -0.11 5.20
CA PRO A 99 13.32 1.03 5.23
C PRO A 99 11.87 0.57 5.47
N ASN A 100 11.10 1.35 6.23
CA ASN A 100 9.69 1.05 6.51
C ASN A 100 8.85 2.33 6.45
N PRO A 101 8.05 2.55 5.39
CA PRO A 101 7.76 1.60 4.32
C PRO A 101 8.94 1.44 3.36
N GLN A 102 9.00 0.27 2.74
CA GLN A 102 9.70 0.09 1.47
C GLN A 102 8.77 0.59 0.36
N VAL A 103 9.29 1.37 -0.58
CA VAL A 103 8.50 1.93 -1.69
C VAL A 103 9.24 1.72 -3.01
N TRP A 104 8.53 1.26 -4.03
CA TRP A 104 9.06 1.02 -5.37
C TRP A 104 8.18 1.71 -6.41
N GLU A 105 8.80 2.32 -7.41
CA GLU A 105 8.09 2.90 -8.54
C GLU A 105 7.51 1.80 -9.43
N LEU A 106 6.24 1.94 -9.81
CA LEU A 106 5.59 1.08 -10.78
C LEU A 106 5.87 1.64 -12.18
N LYS A 107 6.40 0.79 -13.06
CA LYS A 107 6.55 1.12 -14.47
C LYS A 107 5.26 0.72 -15.20
N SER A 108 4.59 1.70 -15.79
CA SER A 108 3.50 1.41 -16.73
C SER A 108 4.09 0.72 -17.96
N ARG A 109 3.53 -0.43 -18.37
CA ARG A 109 4.07 -1.19 -19.49
C ARG A 109 3.70 -0.59 -20.85
N ASN A 110 2.58 0.15 -20.96
CA ASN A 110 2.08 0.71 -22.23
C ASN A 110 1.10 1.90 -22.04
N ASN A 111 1.17 2.64 -20.95
CA ASN A 111 0.14 3.65 -20.59
C ASN A 111 -1.30 3.12 -20.44
N THR A 112 -1.49 1.80 -20.38
CA THR A 112 -2.82 1.15 -20.26
C THR A 112 -3.06 0.52 -18.88
N GLY A 113 -2.04 0.52 -18.02
CA GLY A 113 -2.11 -0.11 -16.70
C GLY A 113 -0.75 -0.20 -16.00
N PHE A 114 -0.80 -0.62 -14.74
CA PHE A 114 0.36 -0.93 -13.92
C PHE A 114 0.50 -2.43 -13.74
N THR A 115 1.69 -2.97 -14.05
CA THR A 115 2.04 -4.36 -13.72
C THR A 115 2.70 -4.38 -12.35
N PHE A 116 2.12 -5.12 -11.43
CA PHE A 116 2.66 -5.31 -10.09
C PHE A 116 3.79 -6.35 -10.09
N PRO A 117 4.65 -6.35 -9.05
CA PRO A 117 5.74 -7.33 -8.94
C PRO A 117 5.28 -8.80 -8.96
N ASP A 118 4.02 -9.08 -8.63
CA ASP A 118 3.41 -10.42 -8.68
C ASP A 118 2.75 -10.75 -10.03
N GLY A 119 2.84 -9.84 -11.01
CA GLY A 119 2.28 -10.00 -12.35
C GLY A 119 0.80 -9.62 -12.47
N GLU A 120 0.14 -9.16 -11.41
CA GLU A 120 -1.20 -8.59 -11.52
C GLU A 120 -1.14 -7.29 -12.35
N GLU A 121 -2.16 -7.05 -13.18
CA GLU A 121 -2.31 -5.83 -13.95
C GLU A 121 -3.55 -5.07 -13.46
N ILE A 122 -3.36 -3.82 -13.02
CA ILE A 122 -4.48 -2.90 -12.81
C ILE A 122 -4.56 -1.95 -13.99
N ARG A 123 -5.70 -1.98 -14.66
CA ARG A 123 -6.07 -1.01 -15.67
C ARG A 123 -6.48 0.29 -15.00
N VAL A 124 -6.03 1.38 -15.59
CA VAL A 124 -6.46 2.73 -15.22
C VAL A 124 -7.43 3.15 -16.30
N ASP A 125 -8.71 2.96 -16.03
CA ASP A 125 -9.83 3.34 -16.91
C ASP A 125 -10.00 4.87 -16.94
#